data_AF-A0A8T6G658-F1
#
_entry.id   AF-A0A8T6G658-F1
#
_cell.length_a   1.000
_cell.length_b   1.000
_cell.length_c   1.000
_cell.angle_alpha   90.00
_cell.angle_beta   90.00
_cell.angle_gamma   90.00
#
_symmetry.space_group_name_H-M   'P 1'
#
loop_
_entity.id
_entity.type
_entity.pdbx_description
1 polymer ?
#
loop_
_entity_poly.entity_id
_entity_poly.type
_entity_poly.pdbx_seq_one_letter_code
_entity_poly.pdbx_strand_id
1 'polypeptide(L)'
;MSREPQRDWRSEVARLDTSASHENLNTQVTIFRWILRLIFLPFWLPFYLYGVAKRRRAIKEFVLERARNRFVDAALISEIALAWAEAHPDDYPLGEYDPGLGKLRSRFRRIIESDSR
;
A
#
# COMPACT_ATOMS: atom_id res chain seq x y z
N MET A 1 61.31 -29.67 -14.33
CA MET A 1 61.16 -28.21 -14.15
C MET A 1 59.69 -27.89 -14.04
N SER A 2 59.18 -27.76 -12.82
CA SER A 2 57.77 -27.45 -12.55
C SER A 2 57.56 -25.96 -12.74
N ARG A 3 56.77 -25.57 -13.75
CA ARG A 3 56.33 -24.18 -13.94
C ARG A 3 55.21 -23.92 -12.94
N GLU A 4 55.48 -23.09 -11.92
CA GLU A 4 54.41 -22.56 -11.07
C GLU A 4 53.41 -21.77 -11.93
N PRO A 5 52.10 -21.85 -11.64
CA PRO A 5 51.13 -21.01 -12.31
C PRO A 5 51.37 -19.56 -11.87
N GLN A 6 51.87 -18.77 -12.82
CA GLN A 6 52.06 -17.33 -12.65
C GLN A 6 50.70 -16.71 -12.33
N ARG A 7 50.43 -16.47 -11.04
CA ARG A 7 49.20 -15.82 -10.57
C ARG A 7 49.16 -14.42 -11.17
N ASP A 8 48.25 -14.22 -12.12
CA ASP A 8 48.04 -12.95 -12.81
C ASP A 8 47.43 -11.93 -11.85
N TRP A 9 48.28 -11.32 -11.03
CA TRP A 9 47.93 -10.28 -10.06
C TRP A 9 47.15 -9.13 -10.70
N ARG A 10 47.36 -8.86 -12.00
CA ARG A 10 46.60 -7.87 -12.77
C ARG A 10 45.12 -8.23 -12.92
N SER A 11 44.80 -9.51 -13.11
CA SER A 11 43.41 -9.98 -13.19
C SER A 11 42.73 -9.95 -11.82
N GLU A 12 43.46 -10.23 -10.74
CA GLU A 12 42.94 -10.15 -9.38
C GLU A 12 42.69 -8.68 -8.96
N VAL A 13 43.62 -7.77 -9.29
CA VAL A 13 43.46 -6.32 -9.07
C VAL A 13 42.30 -5.78 -9.90
N ALA A 14 42.21 -6.13 -11.18
CA ALA A 14 41.07 -5.74 -12.01
C ALA A 14 39.75 -6.24 -11.42
N ARG A 15 39.68 -7.50 -10.97
CA ARG A 15 38.47 -8.08 -10.35
C ARG A 15 38.11 -7.38 -9.03
N LEU A 16 39.10 -7.03 -8.21
CA LEU A 16 38.90 -6.27 -6.98
C LEU A 16 38.40 -4.86 -7.27
N ASP A 17 38.92 -4.20 -8.30
CA ASP A 17 38.50 -2.86 -8.71
C ASP A 17 37.06 -2.87 -9.26
N THR A 18 36.70 -3.87 -10.07
CA THR A 18 35.31 -4.03 -10.55
C THR A 18 34.37 -4.32 -9.39
N SER A 19 34.77 -5.18 -8.44
CA SER A 19 33.93 -5.53 -7.28
C SER A 19 33.72 -4.32 -6.36
N ALA A 20 34.79 -3.56 -6.07
CA ALA A 20 34.71 -2.32 -5.30
C ALA A 20 33.86 -1.25 -6.02
N SER A 21 33.97 -1.16 -7.35
CA SER A 21 33.14 -0.27 -8.16
C SER A 21 31.66 -0.65 -8.13
N HIS A 22 31.34 -1.95 -8.17
CA HIS A 22 29.97 -2.45 -8.05
C HIS A 22 29.36 -2.18 -6.66
N GLU A 23 30.13 -2.35 -5.58
CA GLU A 23 29.68 -2.01 -4.23
C GLU A 23 29.44 -0.51 -4.06
N ASN A 24 30.31 0.33 -4.64
CA ASN A 24 30.19 1.78 -4.57
C ASN A 24 28.98 2.30 -5.37
N LEU A 25 28.72 1.73 -6.56
CA LEU A 25 27.51 2.02 -7.36
C LEU A 25 26.23 1.61 -6.62
N ASN A 26 26.20 0.42 -6.01
CA ASN A 26 25.03 -0.04 -5.28
C ASN A 26 24.76 0.83 -4.04
N THR A 27 25.83 1.27 -3.37
CA THR A 27 25.76 2.20 -2.23
C THR A 27 25.24 3.57 -2.65
N GLN A 28 25.73 4.13 -3.76
CA GLN A 28 25.24 5.39 -4.31
C GLN A 28 23.77 5.33 -4.73
N VAL A 29 23.35 4.26 -5.41
CA VAL A 29 21.94 4.08 -5.80
C VAL A 29 21.05 3.99 -4.56
N THR A 30 21.51 3.29 -3.53
CA THR A 30 20.77 3.17 -2.27
C THR A 30 20.64 4.52 -1.58
N ILE A 31 21.73 5.29 -1.47
CA ILE A 31 21.73 6.64 -0.90
C ILE A 31 20.82 7.57 -1.69
N PHE A 32 20.92 7.58 -3.02
CA PHE A 32 20.09 8.41 -3.88
C PHE A 32 18.60 8.07 -3.76
N ARG A 33 18.26 6.78 -3.66
CA ARG A 33 16.88 6.33 -3.41
C ARG A 33 16.35 6.83 -2.07
N TRP A 34 17.18 6.84 -1.02
CA TRP A 34 16.80 7.39 0.27
C TRP A 34 16.62 8.90 0.26
N ILE A 35 17.51 9.65 -0.40
CA ILE A 35 17.41 11.11 -0.55
C ILE A 35 16.15 11.48 -1.33
N LEU A 36 15.91 10.85 -2.48
CA LEU A 36 14.69 11.05 -3.24
C LEU A 36 13.46 10.74 -2.40
N ARG A 37 13.45 9.61 -1.68
CA ARG A 37 12.32 9.25 -0.82
C ARG A 37 12.12 10.31 0.28
N LEU A 38 13.18 10.82 0.90
CA LEU A 38 13.08 11.85 1.93
C LEU A 38 12.53 13.18 1.40
N ILE A 39 12.88 13.55 0.17
CA ILE A 39 12.39 14.77 -0.49
C ILE A 39 10.93 14.60 -0.93
N PHE A 40 10.58 13.46 -1.53
CA PHE A 40 9.22 13.22 -2.05
C PHE A 40 8.20 12.87 -0.96
N LEU A 41 8.63 12.24 0.13
CA LEU A 41 7.75 11.83 1.22
C LEU A 41 6.97 13.00 1.86
N PRO A 42 7.54 14.17 2.21
CA PRO A 42 6.78 15.28 2.77
C PRO A 42 5.77 15.88 1.79
N PHE A 43 5.93 15.70 0.47
CA PHE A 43 4.95 16.14 -0.52
C PHE A 43 3.88 15.07 -0.81
N TRP A 44 4.29 13.80 -0.90
CA TRP A 44 3.39 12.69 -1.20
C TRP A 44 2.52 12.29 -0.01
N LEU A 45 3.10 12.25 1.19
CA LEU A 45 2.42 11.83 2.42
C LEU A 45 1.18 12.67 2.75
N PRO A 46 1.19 14.02 2.75
CA PRO A 46 0.00 14.80 3.05
C PRO A 46 -1.10 14.59 1.99
N PHE A 47 -0.74 14.46 0.71
CA PHE A 47 -1.71 14.21 -0.35
C PHE A 47 -2.36 12.82 -0.21
N TYR A 48 -1.55 11.80 0.08
CA TYR A 48 -2.02 10.45 0.34
C TYR A 48 -2.93 10.41 1.59
N LEU A 49 -2.50 11.02 2.69
CA LEU A 49 -3.28 11.10 3.92
C LEU A 49 -4.59 11.88 3.72
N TYR A 50 -4.58 12.94 2.93
CA TYR A 50 -5.79 13.68 2.56
C TYR A 50 -6.77 12.81 1.78
N GLY A 51 -6.30 12.08 0.76
CA GLY A 51 -7.13 11.14 0.00
C GLY A 51 -7.73 10.04 0.88
N VAL A 52 -6.92 9.47 1.78
CA VAL A 52 -7.38 8.47 2.75
C VAL A 52 -8.41 9.06 3.72
N ALA A 53 -8.18 10.26 4.25
CA ALA A 53 -9.11 10.94 5.15
C ALA A 53 -10.44 11.27 4.44
N LYS A 54 -10.38 11.78 3.21
CA LYS A 54 -11.54 12.06 2.37
C LYS A 54 -12.36 10.80 2.11
N ARG A 55 -11.71 9.70 1.71
CA ARG A 55 -12.38 8.40 1.49
C ARG A 55 -13.00 7.86 2.79
N ARG A 56 -12.33 8.04 3.93
CA ARG A 56 -12.87 7.66 5.25
C ARG A 56 -14.14 8.44 5.59
N ARG A 57 -14.17 9.75 5.35
CA ARG A 57 -15.34 10.59 5.58
C ARG A 57 -16.50 10.19 4.66
N ALA A 58 -16.24 10.02 3.37
CA ALA A 58 -17.25 9.56 2.41
C ALA A 58 -17.88 8.22 2.80
N ILE A 59 -17.07 7.25 3.22
CA ILE A 59 -17.56 5.96 3.73
C ILE A 59 -18.43 6.17 4.98
N LYS A 60 -17.98 6.99 5.94
CA LYS A 60 -18.71 7.22 7.19
C LYS A 60 -20.07 7.86 6.89
N GLU A 61 -20.10 8.92 6.09
CA GLU A 61 -21.32 9.62 5.68
C GLU A 61 -22.28 8.68 4.95
N PHE A 62 -21.80 7.91 3.97
CA PHE A 62 -22.62 6.96 3.22
C PHE A 62 -23.28 5.90 4.11
N VAL A 63 -22.50 5.32 5.03
CA VAL A 63 -22.99 4.28 5.95
C VAL A 63 -24.01 4.86 6.91
N LEU A 64 -23.74 6.02 7.49
CA LEU A 64 -24.64 6.65 8.46
C LEU A 64 -25.93 7.13 7.81
N GLU A 65 -25.87 7.71 6.61
CA GLU A 65 -27.05 8.13 5.86
C GLU A 65 -28.00 6.96 5.58
N ARG A 66 -27.46 5.80 5.18
CA ARG A 66 -28.25 4.59 4.91
C ARG A 66 -28.70 3.83 6.16
N ALA A 67 -27.92 3.90 7.24
CA ALA A 67 -28.30 3.33 8.53
C ALA A 67 -29.30 4.22 9.29
N ARG A 68 -29.40 5.51 8.93
CA ARG A 68 -30.29 6.48 9.58
C ARG A 68 -31.74 5.98 9.50
N ASN A 69 -32.36 5.84 10.66
CA ASN A 69 -33.75 5.38 10.84
C ASN A 69 -34.01 3.90 10.45
N ARG A 70 -32.97 3.07 10.27
CA ARG A 70 -33.12 1.62 10.06
C ARG A 70 -32.59 0.83 11.25
N PHE A 71 -33.18 -0.34 11.51
CA PHE A 71 -32.64 -1.26 12.53
C PHE A 71 -31.35 -1.89 12.01
N VAL A 72 -30.30 -1.85 12.83
CA VAL A 72 -28.97 -2.31 12.41
C VAL A 72 -28.88 -3.81 12.57
N ASP A 73 -28.94 -4.53 11.46
CA ASP A 73 -28.77 -5.97 11.38
C ASP A 73 -27.69 -6.38 10.34
N ALA A 74 -27.36 -7.67 10.29
CA ALA A 74 -26.35 -8.18 9.38
C ALA A 74 -26.77 -8.08 7.89
N ALA A 75 -28.07 -8.09 7.62
CA ALA A 75 -28.63 -7.94 6.28
C ALA A 75 -28.43 -6.51 5.77
N LEU A 76 -28.79 -5.50 6.57
CA LEU A 76 -28.57 -4.09 6.25
C LEU A 76 -27.10 -3.78 6.02
N ILE A 77 -26.19 -4.30 6.86
CA ILE A 77 -24.75 -4.10 6.69
C ILE A 77 -24.27 -4.71 5.36
N SER A 78 -24.83 -5.85 4.95
CA SER A 78 -24.50 -6.50 3.69
C SER A 78 -25.04 -5.72 2.48
N GLU A 79 -26.27 -5.19 2.57
CA GLU A 79 -26.88 -4.29 1.57
C GLU A 79 -26.06 -3.03 1.37
N ILE A 80 -25.68 -2.35 2.46
CA ILE A 80 -24.87 -1.12 2.40
C ILE A 80 -23.48 -1.42 1.81
N ALA A 81 -22.86 -2.56 2.19
CA ALA A 81 -21.57 -2.98 1.65
C ALA A 81 -21.65 -3.27 0.14
N LEU A 82 -22.70 -3.93 -0.32
CA LEU A 82 -22.90 -4.20 -1.74
C LEU A 82 -23.13 -2.90 -2.52
N ALA A 83 -24.00 -2.02 -2.04
CA ALA A 83 -24.26 -0.72 -2.66
C ALA A 83 -22.99 0.15 -2.76
N TRP A 84 -22.10 0.07 -1.77
CA TRP A 84 -20.79 0.74 -1.83
C TRP A 84 -19.88 0.12 -2.90
N ALA A 85 -19.84 -1.21 -2.97
CA ALA A 85 -19.02 -1.93 -3.97
C ALA A 85 -19.49 -1.65 -5.41
N GLU A 86 -20.81 -1.66 -5.64
CA GLU A 86 -21.40 -1.32 -6.95
C GLU A 86 -21.08 0.11 -7.38
N ALA A 87 -21.07 1.05 -6.44
CA ALA A 87 -20.71 2.45 -6.71
C ALA A 87 -19.21 2.66 -6.96
N HIS A 88 -18.35 1.68 -6.64
CA HIS A 88 -16.89 1.77 -6.75
C HIS A 88 -16.31 0.53 -7.45
N PRO A 89 -16.60 0.34 -8.75
CA PRO A 89 -16.17 -0.85 -9.50
C PRO A 89 -14.64 -0.97 -9.59
N ASP A 90 -13.90 0.14 -9.55
CA ASP A 90 -12.43 0.14 -9.55
C ASP A 90 -11.84 -0.48 -8.27
N ASP A 91 -12.54 -0.34 -7.13
CA ASP A 91 -12.12 -0.89 -5.84
C ASP A 91 -12.65 -2.33 -5.64
N TYR A 92 -13.76 -2.68 -6.29
CA TYR A 92 -14.47 -3.95 -6.16
C TYR A 92 -14.88 -4.51 -7.52
N PRO A 93 -13.92 -4.96 -8.36
CA PRO A 93 -14.19 -5.36 -9.74
C PRO A 93 -15.10 -6.60 -9.85
N LEU A 94 -15.19 -7.40 -8.79
CA LEU A 94 -16.03 -8.60 -8.74
C LEU A 94 -17.41 -8.35 -8.12
N GLY A 95 -17.73 -7.10 -7.77
CA GLY A 95 -19.04 -6.72 -7.21
C GLY A 95 -19.41 -7.57 -5.99
N GLU A 96 -20.54 -8.28 -6.07
CA GLU A 96 -21.05 -9.16 -5.00
C GLU A 96 -20.10 -10.31 -4.62
N TYR A 97 -19.28 -10.77 -5.55
CA TYR A 97 -18.35 -11.88 -5.33
C TYR A 97 -16.98 -11.42 -4.85
N ASP A 98 -16.79 -10.13 -4.62
CA ASP A 98 -15.49 -9.59 -4.23
C ASP A 98 -15.10 -10.04 -2.81
N PRO A 99 -13.91 -10.66 -2.62
CA PRO A 99 -13.46 -11.11 -1.31
C PRO A 99 -13.24 -9.94 -0.32
N GLY A 100 -13.10 -8.72 -0.83
CA GLY A 100 -12.99 -7.49 -0.06
C GLY A 100 -14.29 -7.09 0.66
N LEU A 101 -15.46 -7.60 0.24
CA LEU A 101 -16.75 -7.29 0.87
C LEU A 101 -16.80 -7.70 2.34
N GLY A 102 -16.17 -8.82 2.71
CA GLY A 102 -16.14 -9.27 4.10
C GLY A 102 -15.50 -8.22 5.03
N LYS A 103 -14.36 -7.66 4.62
CA LYS A 103 -13.68 -6.58 5.35
C LYS A 103 -14.50 -5.30 5.37
N LEU A 104 -15.20 -5.00 4.26
CA LEU A 104 -16.07 -3.84 4.14
C LEU A 104 -17.25 -3.93 5.12
N ARG A 105 -17.94 -5.08 5.18
CA ARG A 105 -19.03 -5.36 6.13
C ARG A 105 -18.57 -5.20 7.58
N SER A 106 -17.43 -5.80 7.96
CA SER A 106 -16.87 -5.62 9.31
C SER A 106 -16.56 -4.17 9.64
N ARG A 107 -16.06 -3.41 8.66
CA ARG A 107 -15.77 -1.98 8.82
C ARG A 107 -17.04 -1.17 9.01
N PHE A 108 -18.08 -1.41 8.22
CA PHE A 108 -19.35 -0.69 8.29
C PHE A 108 -20.06 -0.96 9.61
N ARG A 109 -20.06 -2.23 10.07
CA ARG A 109 -20.52 -2.60 11.40
C ARG A 109 -19.86 -1.76 12.50
N ARG A 110 -18.52 -1.68 12.47
CA ARG A 110 -17.76 -0.91 13.46
C ARG A 110 -18.08 0.60 13.40
N ILE A 111 -18.31 1.16 12.22
CA ILE A 111 -18.69 2.57 12.06
C ILE A 111 -20.02 2.83 12.74
N ILE A 112 -21.03 2.00 12.48
CA ILE A 112 -22.37 2.16 13.05
C ILE A 112 -22.32 1.99 14.58
N GLU A 113 -21.66 0.95 15.08
CA GLU A 113 -21.49 0.71 16.53
C GLU A 113 -20.74 1.84 17.23
N SER A 114 -19.82 2.52 16.54
CA SER A 114 -19.06 3.65 17.10
C SER A 114 -19.84 4.97 17.13
N ASP A 115 -20.87 5.11 16.30
CA ASP A 115 -21.70 6.32 16.21
C ASP A 115 -22.92 6.23 17.14
N SER A 116 -23.32 5.01 17.53
CA SER A 116 -24.40 4.76 18.50
C SER A 116 -23.96 4.87 19.98
N ARG A 117 -22.69 5.17 20.25
CA ARG A 117 -22.14 5.39 21.60
C ARG A 117 -21.99 6.88 21.86
#